data_AF-A0A353CSK6-F1
#
_entry.id   AF-A0A353CSK6-F1
#
_cell.length_a   1.000
_cell.length_b   1.000
_cell.length_c   1.000
_cell.angle_alpha   90.00
_cell.angle_beta   90.00
_cell.angle_gamma   90.00
#
_symmetry.space_group_name_H-M   'P 1'
#
loop_
_entity.id
_entity.type
_entity.pdbx_description
1 polymer ?
#
loop_
_entity_poly.entity_id
_entity_poly.type
_entity_poly.pdbx_seq_one_letter_code
_entity_poly.pdbx_strand_id
1 'polypeptide(L)'
;MEFRPHDAVKNLLNGGYGIVLKSEEGMITVLTTRGQRLTLMARYIAPASPEEAEKLKPLLDWHLAQEAKKNAPAKPPPDPAVIREKFEKFVKHIAARYPKSAEAFRAFWAAMLEAVGDLPGETWEMRQDTAKDPGPVIKVLNPRTGKRVYCLHLYPGWALRLEIKKEHIPAVSEALFPIENAMFGEGRAAEIVYDKTGPEKVAAYADMLKAVYAAAAPGSD
;
A
#
# COMPACT_ATOMS: atom_id res chain seq x y z
N MET A 1 -6.93 -7.36 -37.64
CA MET A 1 -8.03 -7.62 -36.69
C MET A 1 -7.80 -6.70 -35.51
N GLU A 2 -8.80 -5.91 -35.12
CA GLU A 2 -8.69 -4.94 -34.03
C GLU A 2 -9.35 -5.55 -32.79
N PHE A 3 -8.58 -5.66 -31.69
CA PHE A 3 -9.07 -6.16 -30.40
C PHE A 3 -9.42 -4.98 -29.50
N ARG A 4 -10.63 -4.99 -28.94
CA ARG A 4 -11.14 -3.94 -28.05
C ARG A 4 -11.07 -4.36 -26.59
N PRO A 5 -11.00 -3.41 -25.64
CA PRO A 5 -11.13 -3.73 -24.24
C PRO A 5 -12.38 -4.57 -23.97
N HIS A 6 -12.23 -5.59 -23.14
CA HIS A 6 -13.23 -6.59 -22.75
C HIS A 6 -13.54 -7.67 -23.79
N ASP A 7 -12.93 -7.65 -24.97
CA ASP A 7 -13.07 -8.76 -25.92
C ASP A 7 -12.57 -10.07 -25.31
N ALA A 8 -13.36 -11.13 -25.47
CA ALA A 8 -13.00 -12.48 -25.10
C ALA A 8 -12.01 -13.07 -26.12
N VAL A 9 -10.86 -13.53 -25.64
CA VAL A 9 -9.78 -13.99 -26.51
C VAL A 9 -9.13 -15.29 -26.04
N LYS A 10 -8.55 -15.99 -27.01
CA LYS A 10 -7.77 -17.21 -26.87
C LYS A 10 -6.32 -16.96 -27.22
N ASN A 11 -5.42 -17.40 -26.35
CA ASN A 11 -3.98 -17.43 -26.60
C ASN A 11 -3.64 -18.65 -27.46
N LEU A 12 -3.10 -18.41 -28.64
CA LEU A 12 -2.77 -19.44 -29.62
C LEU A 12 -1.51 -20.25 -29.25
N LEU A 13 -0.66 -19.76 -28.34
CA LEU A 13 0.58 -20.45 -27.94
C LEU A 13 0.32 -21.57 -26.93
N ASN A 14 -0.62 -21.37 -26.00
CA ASN A 14 -0.87 -22.31 -24.90
C ASN A 14 -2.34 -22.72 -24.76
N GLY A 15 -3.23 -22.24 -25.64
CA GLY A 15 -4.66 -22.52 -25.61
C GLY A 15 -5.42 -21.87 -24.47
N GLY A 16 -4.81 -20.98 -23.69
CA GLY A 16 -5.45 -20.29 -22.57
C GLY A 16 -6.45 -19.22 -23.03
N TYR A 17 -7.33 -18.80 -22.11
CA TYR A 17 -8.38 -17.81 -22.38
C TYR A 17 -8.26 -16.60 -21.45
N GLY A 18 -8.81 -15.47 -21.89
CA GLY A 18 -8.87 -14.26 -21.10
C GLY A 18 -9.66 -13.14 -21.77
N ILE A 19 -9.68 -11.98 -21.13
CA ILE A 19 -10.31 -10.76 -21.65
C ILE A 19 -9.25 -9.72 -21.97
N VAL A 20 -9.43 -8.98 -23.05
CA VAL A 20 -8.52 -7.88 -23.42
C VAL A 20 -8.67 -6.74 -22.42
N LEU A 21 -7.55 -6.21 -21.93
CA LEU A 21 -7.51 -5.01 -21.09
C LEU A 21 -7.18 -3.77 -21.92
N LYS A 22 -6.20 -3.90 -22.83
CA LYS A 22 -5.77 -2.82 -23.73
C LYS A 22 -5.05 -3.38 -24.95
N SER A 23 -5.03 -2.59 -26.02
CA SER A 23 -4.34 -2.86 -27.28
C SER A 23 -3.47 -1.66 -27.64
N GLU A 24 -2.17 -1.86 -27.82
CA GLU A 24 -1.18 -0.82 -28.12
C GLU A 24 -0.18 -1.36 -29.17
N GLU A 25 -0.05 -0.70 -30.32
CA GLU A 25 1.01 -0.96 -31.32
C GLU A 25 1.24 -2.46 -31.66
N GLY A 26 0.15 -3.22 -31.84
CA GLY A 26 0.22 -4.65 -32.18
C GLY A 26 0.48 -5.58 -30.99
N MET A 27 0.52 -5.04 -29.77
CA MET A 27 0.57 -5.77 -28.51
C MET A 27 -0.80 -5.70 -27.80
N ILE A 28 -1.26 -6.84 -27.30
CA ILE A 28 -2.52 -7.00 -26.60
C ILE A 28 -2.22 -7.43 -25.17
N THR A 29 -2.69 -6.64 -24.20
CA THR A 29 -2.67 -7.04 -22.79
C THR A 29 -3.98 -7.75 -22.45
N VAL A 30 -3.87 -8.97 -21.93
CA VAL A 30 -5.00 -9.85 -21.60
C VAL A 30 -4.98 -10.15 -20.10
N LEU A 31 -6.15 -10.10 -19.46
CA LEU A 31 -6.38 -10.69 -18.13
C LEU A 31 -6.80 -12.14 -18.32
N THR A 32 -5.97 -13.07 -17.86
CA THR A 32 -6.25 -14.51 -17.98
C THR A 32 -7.25 -14.99 -16.93
N THR A 33 -7.83 -16.16 -17.15
CA THR A 33 -8.68 -16.85 -16.15
C THR A 33 -7.96 -17.17 -14.84
N ARG A 34 -6.63 -17.09 -14.80
CA ARG A 34 -5.82 -17.22 -13.57
C ARG A 34 -5.59 -15.89 -12.86
N GLY A 35 -6.21 -14.79 -13.32
CA GLY A 35 -6.03 -13.45 -12.76
C GLY A 35 -4.70 -12.78 -13.12
N GLN A 36 -3.93 -13.37 -14.05
CA GLN A 36 -2.64 -12.82 -14.48
C GLN A 36 -2.83 -11.84 -15.64
N ARG A 37 -2.01 -10.79 -15.67
CA ARG A 37 -1.92 -9.88 -16.82
C ARG A 37 -0.78 -10.31 -17.72
N LEU A 38 -1.07 -10.60 -18.98
CA LEU A 38 -0.08 -11.00 -19.98
C LEU A 38 -0.17 -10.06 -21.17
N THR A 39 0.97 -9.54 -21.63
CA THR A 39 1.06 -8.78 -22.87
C THR A 39 1.67 -9.65 -23.96
N LEU A 40 0.97 -9.81 -25.07
CA LEU A 40 1.32 -10.70 -26.17
C LEU A 40 1.16 -9.98 -27.51
N MET A 41 1.92 -10.38 -28.53
CA MET A 41 1.68 -9.88 -29.88
C MET A 41 0.30 -10.33 -30.39
N ALA A 42 -0.42 -9.44 -31.08
CA ALA A 42 -1.76 -9.70 -31.59
C ALA A 42 -1.86 -10.96 -32.47
N ARG A 43 -0.78 -11.32 -33.18
CA ARG A 43 -0.71 -12.54 -33.99
C ARG A 43 -0.84 -13.85 -33.20
N TYR A 44 -0.64 -13.81 -31.88
CA TYR A 44 -0.79 -14.95 -30.99
C TYR A 44 -2.13 -14.96 -30.25
N ILE A 45 -3.03 -14.05 -30.62
CA ILE A 45 -4.35 -13.91 -30.03
C ILE A 45 -5.40 -14.14 -31.12
N ALA A 46 -6.42 -14.91 -30.80
CA ALA A 46 -7.62 -15.06 -31.61
C ALA A 46 -8.86 -14.73 -30.76
N PRO A 47 -9.98 -14.28 -31.37
CA PRO A 47 -11.25 -14.19 -30.66
C PRO A 47 -11.65 -15.56 -30.12
N ALA A 48 -12.22 -15.58 -28.92
CA ALA A 48 -12.85 -16.77 -28.37
C ALA A 48 -14.18 -17.06 -29.10
N SER A 49 -14.61 -18.31 -29.16
CA SER A 49 -15.94 -18.65 -29.65
C SER A 49 -17.03 -18.09 -28.73
N PRO A 50 -18.30 -17.97 -29.17
CA PRO A 50 -19.39 -17.52 -28.31
C PRO A 50 -19.53 -18.35 -27.01
N GLU A 51 -19.34 -19.66 -27.09
CA GLU A 51 -19.41 -20.58 -25.95
C GLU A 51 -18.24 -20.40 -24.99
N GLU A 52 -17.06 -20.07 -25.51
CA GLU A 52 -15.86 -19.76 -24.72
C GLU A 52 -15.98 -18.38 -24.06
N ALA A 53 -16.52 -17.38 -24.78
CA ALA A 53 -16.78 -16.04 -24.26
C ALA A 53 -17.78 -16.05 -23.11
N GLU A 54 -18.82 -16.89 -23.18
CA GLU A 54 -19.80 -17.04 -22.10
C GLU A 54 -19.14 -17.47 -20.78
N LYS A 55 -18.14 -18.37 -20.85
CA LYS A 55 -17.39 -18.83 -19.67
C LYS A 55 -16.50 -17.76 -19.06
N LEU A 56 -16.21 -16.69 -19.80
CA LEU A 56 -15.40 -15.56 -19.33
C LEU A 56 -16.21 -14.43 -18.70
N LYS A 57 -17.54 -14.47 -18.76
CA LYS A 57 -18.41 -13.45 -18.12
C LYS A 57 -18.07 -13.21 -16.64
N PRO A 58 -17.87 -14.23 -15.79
CA PRO A 58 -17.51 -13.99 -14.39
C PRO A 58 -16.19 -13.23 -14.21
N LEU A 59 -15.21 -13.46 -15.10
CA LEU A 59 -13.93 -12.75 -15.08
C LEU A 59 -14.12 -11.29 -15.50
N LEU A 60 -14.95 -11.06 -16.53
CA LEU A 60 -15.29 -9.73 -16.99
C LEU A 60 -16.03 -8.93 -15.92
N ASP A 61 -17.07 -9.51 -15.32
CA ASP A 61 -17.85 -8.86 -14.26
C ASP A 61 -16.98 -8.52 -13.05
N TRP A 62 -16.11 -9.45 -12.65
CA TRP A 62 -15.12 -9.18 -11.61
C TRP A 62 -14.20 -8.02 -11.98
N HIS A 63 -13.67 -8.00 -13.20
CA HIS A 63 -12.77 -6.95 -13.66
C HIS A 63 -13.45 -5.58 -13.69
N LEU A 64 -14.66 -5.50 -14.26
CA LEU A 64 -15.47 -4.28 -14.31
C LEU A 64 -15.80 -3.78 -12.90
N ALA A 65 -16.10 -4.68 -11.95
CA ALA A 65 -16.31 -4.30 -10.57
C ALA A 65 -15.05 -3.74 -9.89
N GLN A 66 -13.85 -4.24 -10.22
CA GLN A 66 -12.59 -3.67 -9.72
C GLN A 66 -12.29 -2.29 -10.32
N GLU A 67 -12.50 -2.11 -11.62
CA GLU A 67 -12.32 -0.81 -12.28
C GLU A 67 -13.33 0.22 -11.74
N ALA A 68 -14.59 -0.17 -11.53
CA ALA A 68 -15.60 0.67 -10.89
C ALA A 68 -15.19 1.08 -9.46
N LYS A 69 -14.60 0.19 -8.67
CA LYS A 69 -14.06 0.52 -7.34
C LYS A 69 -12.88 1.48 -7.38
N LYS A 70 -12.01 1.35 -8.38
CA LYS A 70 -10.85 2.23 -8.58
C LYS A 70 -11.25 3.63 -9.02
N ASN A 71 -12.33 3.74 -9.79
CA ASN A 71 -12.88 4.99 -10.31
C ASN A 71 -13.96 5.61 -9.41
N ALA A 72 -14.42 4.89 -8.37
CA ALA A 72 -15.32 5.44 -7.39
C ALA A 72 -14.66 6.65 -6.69
N PRO A 73 -15.45 7.71 -6.38
CA PRO A 73 -14.94 8.81 -5.60
C PRO A 73 -14.34 8.28 -4.30
N ALA A 74 -13.18 8.82 -3.91
CA ALA A 74 -12.55 8.45 -2.66
C ALA A 74 -13.58 8.59 -1.55
N LYS A 75 -13.82 7.51 -0.78
CA LYS A 75 -14.66 7.61 0.41
C LYS A 75 -14.10 8.74 1.26
N PRO A 76 -14.95 9.61 1.84
CA PRO A 76 -14.47 10.63 2.74
C PRO A 76 -13.60 9.96 3.82
N PRO A 77 -12.46 10.55 4.18
CA PRO A 77 -11.62 9.99 5.23
C PRO A 77 -12.48 9.77 6.49
N PRO A 78 -12.25 8.69 7.25
CA PRO A 78 -12.98 8.47 8.49
C PRO A 78 -12.84 9.68 9.40
N ASP A 79 -13.88 9.96 10.19
CA ASP A 79 -13.86 11.04 11.18
C ASP A 79 -12.55 10.96 12.02
N PRO A 80 -11.75 12.05 12.08
CA PRO A 80 -10.52 12.08 12.86
C PRO A 80 -10.70 11.64 14.31
N ALA A 81 -11.86 11.92 14.94
CA ALA A 81 -12.15 11.49 16.30
C ALA A 81 -12.22 9.96 16.41
N VAL A 82 -12.84 9.28 15.43
CA VAL A 82 -12.92 7.82 15.38
C VAL A 82 -11.55 7.20 15.18
N ILE A 83 -10.69 7.81 14.36
CA ILE A 83 -9.30 7.35 14.15
C ILE A 83 -8.52 7.42 15.47
N ARG A 84 -8.64 8.55 16.20
CA ARG A 84 -8.01 8.71 17.52
C ARG A 84 -8.54 7.69 18.52
N GLU A 85 -9.85 7.44 18.57
CA GLU A 85 -10.43 6.43 19.45
C GLU A 85 -9.85 5.03 19.19
N LYS A 86 -9.70 4.64 17.92
CA LYS A 86 -9.08 3.37 17.53
C LYS A 86 -7.61 3.31 17.93
N PHE A 87 -6.87 4.40 17.75
CA PHE A 87 -5.49 4.50 18.21
C PHE A 87 -5.39 4.32 19.73
N GLU A 88 -6.26 4.97 20.50
CA GLU A 88 -6.30 4.83 21.96
C GLU A 88 -6.59 3.39 22.39
N LYS A 89 -7.51 2.69 21.70
CA LYS A 89 -7.75 1.26 21.92
C LYS A 89 -6.52 0.41 21.64
N PHE A 90 -5.80 0.70 20.55
CA PHE A 90 -4.54 0.04 20.20
C PHE A 90 -3.49 0.22 21.30
N VAL A 91 -3.27 1.46 21.78
CA VAL A 91 -2.29 1.72 22.84
C VAL A 91 -2.70 1.04 24.16
N LYS A 92 -3.99 1.06 24.51
CA LYS A 92 -4.50 0.33 25.69
C LYS A 92 -4.23 -1.18 25.61
N HIS A 93 -4.31 -1.76 24.41
CA HIS A 93 -3.97 -3.18 24.20
C HIS A 93 -2.49 -3.47 24.49
N ILE A 94 -1.58 -2.59 24.05
CA ILE A 94 -0.15 -2.69 24.39
C ILE A 94 0.03 -2.54 25.91
N ALA A 95 -0.58 -1.52 26.51
CA ALA A 95 -0.43 -1.18 27.92
C ALA A 95 -0.90 -2.31 28.86
N ALA A 96 -1.89 -3.11 28.45
CA ALA A 96 -2.38 -4.25 29.21
C ALA A 96 -1.31 -5.31 29.49
N ARG A 97 -0.29 -5.44 28.62
CA ARG A 97 0.82 -6.40 28.80
C ARG A 97 2.16 -5.71 29.07
N TYR A 98 2.38 -4.53 28.49
CA TYR A 98 3.66 -3.82 28.49
C TYR A 98 3.45 -2.32 28.73
N PRO A 99 3.13 -1.88 29.97
CA PRO A 99 2.76 -0.50 30.26
C PRO A 99 3.88 0.51 29.93
N LYS A 100 5.13 0.19 30.27
CA LYS A 100 6.29 1.05 29.95
C LYS A 100 6.50 1.21 28.45
N SER A 101 6.38 0.12 27.69
CA SER A 101 6.50 0.17 26.23
C SER A 101 5.33 0.92 25.59
N ALA A 102 4.14 0.90 26.18
CA ALA A 102 3.00 1.70 25.69
C ALA A 102 3.21 3.22 25.89
N GLU A 103 3.79 3.62 27.02
CA GLU A 103 4.17 5.02 27.28
C GLU A 103 5.27 5.48 26.33
N ALA A 104 6.36 4.69 26.21
CA ALA A 104 7.44 4.98 25.28
C ALA A 104 6.96 5.00 23.82
N PHE A 105 6.02 4.12 23.45
CA PHE A 105 5.36 4.13 22.15
C PHE A 105 4.61 5.44 21.89
N ARG A 106 3.86 5.96 22.87
CA ARG A 106 3.16 7.26 22.71
C ARG A 106 4.14 8.38 22.45
N ALA A 107 5.25 8.44 23.19
CA ALA A 107 6.27 9.45 23.00
C ALA A 107 6.92 9.33 21.61
N PHE A 108 7.25 8.11 21.21
CA PHE A 108 7.77 7.82 19.87
C PHE A 108 6.79 8.28 18.79
N TRP A 109 5.52 7.88 18.89
CA TRP A 109 4.47 8.22 17.94
C TRP A 109 4.22 9.72 17.87
N ALA A 110 4.20 10.42 19.02
CA ALA A 110 4.08 11.87 19.07
C ALA A 110 5.21 12.56 18.31
N ALA A 111 6.46 12.11 18.46
CA ALA A 111 7.59 12.64 17.70
C ALA A 111 7.45 12.39 16.18
N MET A 112 6.92 11.24 15.78
CA MET A 112 6.63 10.98 14.36
C MET A 112 5.54 11.91 13.83
N LEU A 113 4.47 12.12 14.61
CA LEU A 113 3.37 13.01 14.24
C LEU A 113 3.81 14.48 14.18
N GLU A 114 4.70 14.90 15.06
CA GLU A 114 5.31 16.23 15.00
C GLU A 114 6.11 16.43 13.70
N ALA A 115 6.81 15.39 13.24
CA ALA A 115 7.58 15.43 11.99
C ALA A 115 6.70 15.54 10.73
N VAL A 116 5.50 14.96 10.74
CA VAL A 116 4.64 14.86 9.54
C VAL A 116 3.36 15.69 9.61
N GLY A 117 3.07 16.29 10.76
CA GLY A 117 1.80 16.92 11.11
C GLY A 117 0.78 15.92 11.67
N ASP A 118 0.11 16.26 12.77
CA ASP A 118 -0.94 15.43 13.37
C ASP A 118 -2.32 15.69 12.72
N LEU A 119 -2.55 15.10 11.56
CA LEU A 119 -3.81 15.19 10.80
C LEU A 119 -4.37 13.78 10.56
N PRO A 120 -5.15 13.21 11.50
CA PRO A 120 -5.72 11.88 11.36
C PRO A 120 -6.64 11.81 10.13
N GLY A 121 -6.50 10.76 9.32
CA GLY A 121 -7.18 10.61 8.04
C GLY A 121 -6.41 11.24 6.87
N GLU A 122 -5.46 12.13 7.13
CA GLU A 122 -4.59 12.73 6.11
C GLU A 122 -3.15 12.23 6.21
N THR A 123 -2.41 12.62 7.24
CA THR A 123 -0.99 12.28 7.40
C THR A 123 -0.79 10.91 8.04
N TRP A 124 -1.79 10.43 8.78
CA TRP A 124 -1.77 9.11 9.40
C TRP A 124 -3.19 8.54 9.57
N GLU A 125 -3.30 7.24 9.77
CA GLU A 125 -4.55 6.58 10.14
C GLU A 125 -4.29 5.23 10.84
N MET A 126 -5.35 4.53 11.23
CA MET A 126 -5.27 3.14 11.69
C MET A 126 -5.55 2.21 10.50
N ARG A 127 -4.75 1.16 10.31
CA ARG A 127 -5.10 0.09 9.35
C ARG A 127 -6.48 -0.46 9.69
N GLN A 128 -7.24 -0.78 8.65
CA GLN A 128 -8.59 -1.32 8.76
C GLN A 128 -8.62 -2.57 9.65
N ASP A 129 -9.71 -2.73 10.39
CA ASP A 129 -9.90 -3.80 11.39
C ASP A 129 -9.88 -5.22 10.78
N THR A 130 -9.97 -5.34 9.44
CA THR A 130 -9.82 -6.60 8.69
C THR A 130 -8.36 -6.99 8.43
N ALA A 131 -7.40 -6.12 8.74
CA ALA A 131 -5.99 -6.45 8.66
C ALA A 131 -5.63 -7.45 9.76
N LYS A 132 -4.85 -8.48 9.41
CA LYS A 132 -4.33 -9.48 10.35
C LYS A 132 -3.63 -8.84 11.57
N ASP A 133 -3.01 -7.68 11.34
CA ASP A 133 -2.26 -6.92 12.33
C ASP A 133 -2.67 -5.43 12.25
N PRO A 134 -3.62 -4.98 13.10
CA PRO A 134 -4.05 -3.59 13.12
C PRO A 134 -3.01 -2.70 13.81
N GLY A 135 -2.76 -1.51 13.26
CA GLY A 135 -1.80 -0.57 13.82
C GLY A 135 -1.81 0.77 13.08
N PRO A 136 -1.18 1.80 13.67
CA PRO A 136 -1.08 3.10 13.03
C PRO A 136 -0.16 3.05 11.81
N VAL A 137 -0.47 3.88 10.82
CA VAL A 137 0.31 4.05 9.60
C VAL A 137 0.49 5.52 9.30
N ILE A 138 1.67 5.90 8.81
CA ILE A 138 1.95 7.21 8.25
C ILE A 138 1.76 7.13 6.74
N LYS A 139 1.11 8.14 6.20
CA LYS A 139 0.86 8.30 4.77
C LYS A 139 1.75 9.43 4.24
N VAL A 140 2.12 9.41 2.98
CA VAL A 140 2.85 10.50 2.31
C VAL A 140 2.14 10.85 1.02
N LEU A 141 2.18 12.12 0.61
CA LEU A 141 1.66 12.52 -0.69
C LEU A 141 2.54 11.92 -1.79
N ASN A 142 1.94 11.24 -2.76
CA ASN A 142 2.63 10.87 -3.97
C ASN A 142 2.44 12.01 -4.99
N PRO A 143 3.48 12.82 -5.28
CA PRO A 143 3.34 14.02 -6.11
C PRO A 143 2.87 13.68 -7.54
N ARG A 144 3.23 12.50 -8.05
CA ARG A 144 2.83 12.06 -9.41
C ARG A 144 1.33 11.80 -9.53
N THR A 145 0.68 11.38 -8.45
CA THR A 145 -0.74 10.97 -8.48
C THR A 145 -1.64 11.93 -7.72
N GLY A 146 -1.08 12.84 -6.93
CA GLY A 146 -1.82 13.69 -5.99
C GLY A 146 -2.49 12.91 -4.85
N LYS A 147 -2.24 11.59 -4.73
CA LYS A 147 -2.87 10.73 -3.72
C LYS A 147 -1.92 10.50 -2.56
N ARG A 148 -2.46 10.44 -1.35
CA ARG A 148 -1.70 9.99 -0.18
C ARG A 148 -1.61 8.46 -0.18
N VAL A 149 -0.39 7.93 -0.02
CA VAL A 149 -0.08 6.50 -0.02
C VAL A 149 0.55 6.11 1.31
N TYR A 150 0.41 4.85 1.72
CA TYR A 150 1.06 4.37 2.95
C TYR A 150 2.58 4.35 2.78
N CYS A 151 3.25 4.99 3.74
CA CYS A 151 4.69 5.15 3.77
C CYS A 151 5.31 4.24 4.82
N LEU A 152 4.90 4.41 6.08
CA LEU A 152 5.45 3.71 7.23
C LEU A 152 4.33 3.05 8.03
N HIS A 153 4.54 1.79 8.39
CA HIS A 153 3.60 0.94 9.09
C HIS A 153 4.17 0.55 10.46
N LEU A 154 3.32 0.58 11.49
CA LEU A 154 3.67 0.08 12.81
C LEU A 154 2.82 -1.15 13.13
N TYR A 155 3.48 -2.27 13.42
CA TYR A 155 2.85 -3.55 13.67
C TYR A 155 2.90 -3.93 15.15
N PRO A 156 1.78 -4.37 15.75
CA PRO A 156 1.80 -5.01 17.06
C PRO A 156 2.45 -6.41 16.95
N GLY A 157 3.50 -6.66 17.71
CA GLY A 157 4.20 -7.94 17.70
C GLY A 157 5.27 -8.03 18.81
N TRP A 158 5.96 -9.17 18.89
CA TRP A 158 7.16 -9.30 19.73
C TRP A 158 8.22 -8.35 19.16
N ALA A 159 8.50 -7.24 19.86
CA ALA A 159 9.38 -6.14 19.46
C ALA A 159 8.84 -5.10 18.44
N LEU A 160 7.52 -4.83 18.45
CA LEU A 160 6.84 -3.69 17.78
C LEU A 160 7.56 -3.20 16.52
N ARG A 161 7.30 -3.90 15.41
CA ARG A 161 8.02 -3.74 14.15
C ARG A 161 7.54 -2.50 13.40
N LEU A 162 8.49 -1.75 12.86
CA LEU A 162 8.26 -0.70 11.88
C LEU A 162 8.62 -1.24 10.50
N GLU A 163 7.77 -0.99 9.52
CA GLU A 163 8.07 -1.24 8.11
C GLU A 163 7.88 0.03 7.30
N ILE A 164 8.75 0.27 6.34
CA ILE A 164 8.69 1.42 5.43
C ILE A 164 8.91 0.93 4.01
N LYS A 165 8.20 1.52 3.05
CA LYS A 165 8.41 1.22 1.63
C LYS A 165 9.76 1.75 1.14
N LYS A 166 10.52 0.93 0.41
CA LYS A 166 11.88 1.25 -0.05
C LYS A 166 11.92 2.55 -0.85
N GLU A 167 10.91 2.81 -1.69
CA GLU A 167 10.86 4.01 -2.53
C GLU A 167 10.79 5.32 -1.73
N HIS A 168 10.44 5.26 -0.45
CA HIS A 168 10.33 6.43 0.41
C HIS A 168 11.53 6.60 1.35
N ILE A 169 12.48 5.66 1.42
CA ILE A 169 13.60 5.76 2.37
C ILE A 169 14.69 6.65 1.78
N PRO A 170 15.08 7.76 2.43
CA PRO A 170 16.27 8.51 2.04
C PRO A 170 17.53 7.63 2.19
N ALA A 171 18.45 7.70 1.24
CA ALA A 171 19.66 6.86 1.24
C ALA A 171 20.46 6.92 2.56
N VAL A 172 20.55 8.12 3.15
CA VAL A 172 21.24 8.36 4.44
C VAL A 172 20.56 7.70 5.64
N SER A 173 19.28 7.35 5.51
CA SER A 173 18.45 6.78 6.57
C SER A 173 18.23 5.28 6.41
N GLU A 174 18.79 4.65 5.39
CA GLU A 174 18.65 3.21 5.13
C GLU A 174 19.09 2.34 6.33
N ALA A 175 20.13 2.75 7.03
CA ALA A 175 20.66 2.04 8.20
C ALA A 175 19.67 2.00 9.39
N LEU A 176 18.64 2.86 9.40
CA LEU A 176 17.57 2.78 10.39
C LEU A 176 16.71 1.51 10.21
N PHE A 177 16.68 0.93 9.01
CA PHE A 177 15.87 -0.23 8.65
C PHE A 177 16.74 -1.40 8.17
N PRO A 178 17.41 -2.12 9.10
CA PRO A 178 18.39 -3.15 8.77
C PRO A 178 17.77 -4.43 8.19
N ILE A 179 16.46 -4.65 8.35
CA ILE A 179 15.79 -5.85 7.84
C ILE A 179 15.35 -5.57 6.40
N GLU A 180 16.02 -6.20 5.45
CA GLU A 180 15.70 -6.08 4.03
C GLU A 180 14.50 -6.96 3.63
N ASN A 181 13.93 -6.65 2.46
CA ASN A 181 12.88 -7.43 1.80
C ASN A 181 11.60 -7.64 2.64
N ALA A 182 11.29 -6.68 3.51
CA ALA A 182 9.98 -6.57 4.15
C ALA A 182 8.88 -6.24 3.11
N MET A 183 7.61 -6.32 3.51
CA MET A 183 6.47 -6.03 2.63
C MET A 183 6.53 -6.79 1.29
N PHE A 184 6.83 -8.09 1.32
CA PHE A 184 6.98 -8.94 0.13
C PHE A 184 8.07 -8.44 -0.85
N GLY A 185 9.13 -7.81 -0.35
CA GLY A 185 10.27 -7.33 -1.14
C GLY A 185 10.22 -5.83 -1.45
N GLU A 186 9.09 -5.16 -1.24
CA GLU A 186 8.89 -3.73 -1.53
C GLU A 186 9.36 -2.81 -0.40
N GLY A 187 9.61 -3.34 0.80
CA GLY A 187 9.91 -2.56 1.99
C GLY A 187 11.21 -2.95 2.70
N ARG A 188 11.59 -2.14 3.68
CA ARG A 188 12.55 -2.48 4.74
C ARG A 188 11.85 -2.40 6.10
N ALA A 189 12.44 -3.03 7.10
CA ALA A 189 11.90 -3.06 8.44
C ALA A 189 12.96 -2.82 9.52
N ALA A 190 12.46 -2.41 10.68
CA ALA A 190 13.21 -2.28 11.91
C ALA A 190 12.37 -2.84 13.06
N GLU A 191 13.01 -3.57 13.97
CA GLU A 191 12.38 -3.94 15.24
C GLU A 191 12.74 -2.90 16.29
N ILE A 192 11.73 -2.40 17.01
CA ILE A 192 11.91 -1.33 18.00
C ILE A 192 11.38 -1.79 19.34
N VAL A 193 12.27 -1.76 20.33
CA VAL A 193 11.90 -1.88 21.74
C VAL A 193 11.79 -0.45 22.28
N TYR A 194 10.58 0.12 22.30
CA TYR A 194 10.38 1.56 22.55
C TYR A 194 10.96 2.03 23.88
N ASP A 195 10.80 1.26 24.95
CA ASP A 195 11.32 1.59 26.28
C ASP A 195 12.85 1.49 26.40
N LYS A 196 13.52 0.96 25.37
CA LYS A 196 14.99 0.91 25.25
C LYS A 196 15.51 1.79 24.12
N THR A 197 14.62 2.49 23.42
CA THR A 197 15.00 3.34 22.29
C THR A 197 15.33 4.73 22.81
N GLY A 198 16.61 5.08 22.77
CA GLY A 198 17.08 6.40 23.21
C GLY A 198 16.59 7.55 22.34
N PRO A 199 16.60 8.78 22.86
CA PRO A 199 16.06 9.97 22.18
C PRO A 199 16.74 10.24 20.83
N GLU A 200 18.05 9.96 20.70
CA GLU A 200 18.78 10.13 19.44
C GLU A 200 18.20 9.27 18.31
N LYS A 201 17.85 8.01 18.61
CA LYS A 201 17.26 7.11 17.62
C LYS A 201 15.83 7.52 17.27
N VAL A 202 15.06 8.03 18.24
CA VAL A 202 13.72 8.61 17.97
C VAL A 202 13.84 9.83 17.06
N ALA A 203 14.77 10.74 17.33
CA ALA A 203 15.04 11.91 16.51
C ALA A 203 15.44 11.52 15.08
N ALA A 204 16.29 10.50 14.91
CA ALA A 204 16.68 10.02 13.59
C ALA A 204 15.49 9.52 12.74
N TYR A 205 14.52 8.82 13.35
CA TYR A 205 13.28 8.44 12.65
C TYR A 205 12.41 9.65 12.31
N ALA A 206 12.30 10.63 13.22
CA ALA A 206 11.54 11.85 12.99
C ALA A 206 12.14 12.66 11.84
N ASP A 207 13.45 12.85 11.83
CA ASP A 207 14.17 13.60 10.79
C ASP A 207 14.12 12.88 9.44
N MET A 208 14.18 11.55 9.43
CA MET A 208 13.91 10.77 8.22
C MET A 208 12.52 11.08 7.66
N LEU A 209 11.47 11.05 8.50
CA LEU A 209 10.11 11.38 8.05
C LEU A 209 9.97 12.82 7.54
N LYS A 210 10.64 13.79 8.17
CA LYS A 210 10.70 15.17 7.67
C LYS A 210 11.31 15.22 6.27
N ALA A 211 12.42 14.50 6.05
CA ALA A 211 13.06 14.43 4.74
C ALA A 211 12.14 13.80 3.69
N VAL A 212 11.43 12.72 4.04
CA VAL A 212 10.42 12.10 3.18
C VAL A 212 9.31 13.09 2.81
N TYR A 213 8.79 13.83 3.77
CA TYR A 213 7.73 14.80 3.55
C TYR A 213 8.19 16.00 2.72
N ALA A 214 9.41 16.48 2.93
CA ALA A 214 10.01 17.55 2.13
C ALA A 214 10.17 17.14 0.66
N ALA A 215 10.62 15.91 0.40
CA ALA A 215 10.73 15.37 -0.95
C ALA A 215 9.36 15.15 -1.63
N ALA A 216 8.31 14.95 -0.85
CA ALA A 216 6.95 14.76 -1.34
C ALA A 216 6.15 16.06 -1.54
N ALA A 217 6.70 17.21 -1.13
CA ALA A 217 6.04 18.50 -1.27
C ALA A 217 5.89 18.88 -2.76
N PRO A 218 4.74 19.46 -3.16
CA PRO A 218 4.55 19.92 -4.53
C PRO A 218 5.54 21.05 -4.85
N GLY A 219 6.44 20.82 -5.82
CA GLY A 219 7.48 21.76 -6.24
C GLY A 219 8.93 21.32 -5.98
N SER A 220 9.13 20.12 -5.40
CA SER A 220 10.45 19.51 -5.19
C SER A 220 10.90 18.69 -6.41
N ASP A 221 11.24 19.36 -7.52
CA ASP A 221 12.01 18.77 -8.63
C ASP A 221 13.48 19.25 -8.56
#